data_AF-A0A353GYF3-F1
#
_entry.id   AF-A0A353GYF3-F1
#
_cell.length_a   1.000
_cell.length_b   1.000
_cell.length_c   1.000
_cell.angle_alpha   90.00
_cell.angle_beta   90.00
_cell.angle_gamma   90.00
#
_symmetry.space_group_name_H-M   'P 1'
#
loop_
_entity.id
_entity.type
_entity.pdbx_description
1 polymer ?
#
loop_
_entity_poly.entity_id
_entity_poly.type
_entity_poly.pdbx_seq_one_letter_code
_entity_poly.pdbx_strand_id
1 'polypeptide(L)'
;MGNGKGPKAKSKLLEITGESDFELACNGWELQDVVKTEDDEEIENECTICGQTHLNDNYLICYIKNGVVANIGSSCIKRFIRFKDIGSQEDSNRYFEKKKREINDIKSTRELLLEVLMDKPQSKYVLKFRSICANILQIKPDEFKGLYLSEQWFKLLSILNKNFLLTEKQEHRVKLILFNPRDVEVTKGKVRIDKPIYNGKIRHRVSNTLSKSGVYKNPSQIFGGSQ
;
A
#
# COMPACT_ATOMS: atom_id res chain seq x y z
N MET A 1 -22.21 6.93 16.67
CA MET A 1 -22.76 8.28 16.43
C MET A 1 -22.84 8.53 14.93
N GLY A 2 -24.02 8.93 14.42
CA GLY A 2 -24.24 9.32 13.01
C GLY A 2 -25.21 8.44 12.19
N ASN A 3 -26.43 8.16 12.68
CA ASN A 3 -27.50 7.50 11.90
C ASN A 3 -28.29 8.45 10.95
N GLY A 4 -27.79 9.67 10.70
CA GLY A 4 -28.52 10.72 9.96
C GLY A 4 -28.20 10.86 8.46
N LYS A 5 -27.29 10.07 7.88
CA LYS A 5 -26.83 10.28 6.49
C LYS A 5 -27.49 9.36 5.45
N GLY A 6 -28.29 8.37 5.86
CA GLY A 6 -28.92 7.39 4.97
C GLY A 6 -29.88 7.99 3.93
N PRO A 7 -30.85 8.84 4.34
CA PRO A 7 -31.80 9.43 3.39
C PRO A 7 -31.15 10.34 2.35
N LYS A 8 -30.17 11.16 2.76
CA LYS A 8 -29.40 12.04 1.85
C LYS A 8 -28.54 11.23 0.87
N ALA A 9 -27.87 10.18 1.36
CA ALA A 9 -27.08 9.31 0.50
C ALA A 9 -27.93 8.62 -0.56
N LYS A 10 -29.13 8.16 -0.17
CA LYS A 10 -30.10 7.54 -1.08
C LYS A 10 -30.55 8.50 -2.18
N SER A 11 -31.03 9.70 -1.83
CA SER A 11 -31.50 10.67 -2.83
C SER A 11 -30.38 11.06 -3.79
N LYS A 12 -29.17 11.26 -3.27
CA LYS A 12 -28.03 11.70 -4.08
C LYS A 12 -27.52 10.60 -5.01
N LEU A 13 -27.54 9.34 -4.58
CA LEU A 13 -27.22 8.20 -5.44
C LEU A 13 -28.21 8.05 -6.60
N LEU A 14 -29.52 8.17 -6.33
CA LEU A 14 -30.55 8.15 -7.38
C LEU A 14 -30.36 9.31 -8.36
N GLU A 15 -30.04 10.51 -7.87
CA GLU A 15 -29.76 11.69 -8.70
C GLU A 15 -28.54 11.48 -9.61
N ILE A 16 -27.42 11.00 -9.06
CA ILE A 16 -26.16 10.79 -9.80
C ILE A 16 -26.32 9.71 -10.87
N THR A 17 -27.00 8.62 -10.52
CA THR A 17 -27.13 7.45 -11.40
C THR A 17 -28.28 7.58 -12.39
N GLY A 18 -29.28 8.41 -12.09
CA GLY A 18 -30.54 8.49 -12.84
C GLY A 18 -31.45 7.27 -12.65
N GLU A 19 -31.15 6.39 -11.69
CA GLU A 19 -31.98 5.23 -11.38
C GLU A 19 -33.21 5.63 -10.55
N SER A 20 -34.31 4.92 -10.74
CA SER A 20 -35.51 5.05 -9.91
C SER A 20 -35.48 4.17 -8.66
N ASP A 21 -34.65 3.11 -8.68
CA ASP A 21 -34.48 2.16 -7.60
C ASP A 21 -33.11 2.31 -6.93
N PHE A 22 -33.11 2.25 -5.59
CA PHE A 22 -31.89 2.49 -4.81
C PHE A 22 -30.93 1.31 -4.88
N GLU A 23 -31.42 0.07 -4.92
CA GLU A 23 -30.55 -1.08 -5.05
C GLU A 23 -29.87 -1.08 -6.42
N LEU A 24 -30.58 -0.67 -7.48
CA LEU A 24 -29.98 -0.45 -8.80
C LEU A 24 -28.91 0.66 -8.76
N ALA A 25 -29.20 1.80 -8.13
CA ALA A 25 -28.24 2.91 -7.99
C ALA A 25 -26.98 2.51 -7.20
N CYS A 26 -27.08 1.55 -6.28
CA CYS A 26 -25.98 1.04 -5.49
C CYS A 26 -25.06 0.09 -6.27
N ASN A 27 -25.56 -0.57 -7.32
CA ASN A 27 -24.82 -1.60 -8.06
C ASN A 27 -24.03 -1.02 -9.23
N GLY A 28 -23.10 -1.78 -9.81
CA GLY A 28 -22.51 -1.44 -11.11
C GLY A 28 -21.47 -0.31 -11.10
N TRP A 29 -20.78 -0.11 -9.99
CA TRP A 29 -19.69 0.87 -9.87
C TRP A 29 -18.32 0.25 -10.14
N GLU A 30 -17.34 1.08 -10.52
CA GLU A 30 -15.93 0.71 -10.66
C GLU A 30 -15.02 1.76 -10.00
N LEU A 31 -14.00 1.30 -9.27
CA LEU A 31 -13.00 2.19 -8.67
C LEU A 31 -11.98 2.59 -9.72
N GLN A 32 -11.89 3.88 -10.02
CA GLN A 32 -10.94 4.42 -10.99
C GLN A 32 -9.64 4.87 -10.33
N ASP A 33 -9.71 5.67 -9.27
CA ASP A 33 -8.50 6.21 -8.63
C ASP A 33 -8.68 6.51 -7.13
N VAL A 34 -7.54 6.67 -6.44
CA VAL A 34 -7.42 7.11 -5.05
C VAL A 34 -6.76 8.49 -5.03
N VAL A 35 -7.51 9.51 -4.65
CA VAL A 35 -7.04 10.90 -4.59
C VAL A 35 -6.67 11.21 -3.14
N LYS A 36 -5.45 11.69 -2.94
CA LYS A 36 -5.04 12.23 -1.65
C LYS A 36 -5.29 13.72 -1.67
N THR A 37 -5.96 14.20 -0.62
CA THR A 37 -6.36 15.59 -0.47
C THR A 37 -5.18 16.57 -0.48
N GLU A 38 -3.98 16.12 -0.13
CA GLU A 38 -2.77 16.94 -0.13
C GLU A 38 -2.16 17.14 -1.53
N ASP A 39 -2.51 16.29 -2.49
CA ASP A 39 -1.82 16.20 -3.77
C ASP A 39 -2.58 16.87 -4.93
N ASP A 40 -3.86 17.24 -4.75
CA ASP A 40 -4.74 17.61 -5.86
C ASP A 40 -5.70 18.76 -5.47
N GLU A 41 -5.35 20.01 -5.83
CA GLU A 41 -6.16 21.21 -5.54
C GLU A 41 -7.43 21.29 -6.39
N GLU A 42 -7.50 20.55 -7.49
CA GLU A 42 -8.62 20.58 -8.44
C GLU A 42 -9.83 19.72 -8.00
N ILE A 43 -9.65 18.86 -6.99
CA ILE A 43 -10.68 17.94 -6.55
C ILE A 43 -11.33 18.44 -5.26
N GLU A 44 -12.64 18.69 -5.33
CA GLU A 44 -13.43 19.07 -4.16
C GLU A 44 -13.27 18.01 -3.06
N ASN A 45 -12.78 18.44 -1.90
CA ASN A 45 -12.59 17.59 -0.73
C ASN A 45 -13.91 17.35 0.03
N GLU A 46 -14.94 16.94 -0.71
CA GLU A 46 -16.28 16.64 -0.22
C GLU A 46 -16.80 15.35 -0.86
N CYS A 47 -17.34 14.46 -0.03
CA CYS A 47 -18.01 13.25 -0.51
C CYS A 47 -19.30 13.61 -1.26
N THR A 48 -19.38 13.32 -2.56
CA THR A 48 -20.55 13.62 -3.39
C THR A 48 -21.85 13.01 -2.84
N ILE A 49 -21.79 11.83 -2.20
CA ILE A 49 -22.98 11.14 -1.67
C ILE A 49 -23.52 11.78 -0.39
N CYS A 50 -22.64 12.06 0.58
CA CYS A 50 -23.07 12.43 1.93
C CYS A 50 -22.76 13.88 2.31
N GLY A 51 -22.01 14.60 1.48
CA GLY A 51 -21.53 15.96 1.71
C GLY A 51 -20.59 16.10 2.90
N GLN A 52 -19.83 15.05 3.21
CA GLN A 52 -18.81 15.12 4.25
C GLN A 52 -17.55 15.76 3.67
N THR A 53 -17.14 16.88 4.25
CA THR A 53 -15.90 17.57 3.92
C THR A 53 -14.72 17.00 4.70
N HIS A 54 -13.49 17.40 4.32
CA HIS A 54 -12.25 17.05 5.00
C HIS A 54 -11.99 15.55 5.06
N LEU A 55 -12.15 14.88 3.92
CA LEU A 55 -11.78 13.47 3.80
C LEU A 55 -10.25 13.35 3.75
N ASN A 56 -9.71 12.35 4.46
CA ASN A 56 -8.29 12.02 4.37
C ASN A 56 -7.95 11.37 3.02
N ASP A 57 -8.83 10.47 2.58
CA ASP A 57 -8.74 9.80 1.28
C ASP A 57 -10.03 10.03 0.51
N ASN A 58 -9.90 10.47 -0.73
CA ASN A 58 -10.95 10.61 -1.72
C ASN A 58 -10.83 9.49 -2.76
N TYR A 59 -11.96 9.03 -3.31
CA TYR A 59 -11.98 7.92 -4.26
C TYR A 59 -12.85 8.29 -5.44
N LEU A 60 -12.24 8.27 -6.62
CA LEU A 60 -12.97 8.45 -7.88
C LEU A 60 -13.56 7.10 -8.26
N ILE A 61 -14.88 7.01 -8.23
CA ILE A 61 -15.62 5.84 -8.68
C ILE A 61 -16.53 6.20 -9.85
N CYS A 62 -16.64 5.31 -10.82
CA CYS A 62 -17.44 5.49 -12.02
C CYS A 62 -18.66 4.55 -12.00
N TYR A 63 -19.84 5.09 -12.29
CA TYR A 63 -21.03 4.29 -12.52
C TYR A 63 -21.05 3.83 -13.98
N ILE A 64 -20.94 2.53 -14.19
CA ILE A 64 -20.66 1.96 -15.52
C ILE A 64 -21.77 2.21 -16.54
N LYS A 65 -23.03 2.30 -16.09
CA LYS A 65 -24.18 2.42 -16.98
C LYS A 65 -24.23 3.77 -17.72
N ASN A 66 -23.88 4.86 -17.04
CA ASN A 66 -23.95 6.22 -17.61
C ASN A 66 -22.58 6.92 -17.68
N GLY A 67 -21.50 6.29 -17.20
CA GLY A 67 -20.15 6.81 -17.22
C GLY A 67 -19.87 7.93 -16.21
N VAL A 68 -20.80 8.23 -15.31
CA VAL A 68 -20.64 9.32 -14.33
C VAL A 68 -19.57 8.96 -13.32
N VAL A 69 -18.62 9.88 -13.12
CA VAL A 69 -17.57 9.78 -12.11
C VAL A 69 -17.93 10.63 -10.91
N ALA A 70 -17.79 10.06 -9.71
CA ALA A 70 -18.08 10.74 -8.45
C ALA A 70 -16.92 10.58 -7.47
N ASN A 71 -16.68 11.63 -6.67
CA ASN A 71 -15.72 11.60 -5.57
C ASN A 71 -16.41 11.15 -4.28
N ILE A 72 -16.09 9.96 -3.80
CA ILE A 72 -16.83 9.33 -2.71
C ILE A 72 -15.88 8.87 -1.60
N GLY A 73 -16.15 9.29 -0.37
CA GLY A 73 -15.40 8.83 0.79
C GLY A 73 -15.60 7.33 1.09
N SER A 74 -14.56 6.69 1.63
CA SER A 74 -14.53 5.25 1.93
C SER A 74 -15.73 4.75 2.76
N SER A 75 -16.22 5.54 3.71
CA SER A 75 -17.38 5.19 4.54
C SER A 75 -18.67 5.06 3.72
N CYS A 76 -18.85 5.87 2.68
CA CYS A 76 -20.02 5.77 1.80
C CYS A 76 -19.87 4.59 0.84
N ILE A 77 -18.67 4.36 0.31
CA ILE A 77 -18.37 3.20 -0.52
C ILE A 77 -18.73 1.92 0.24
N LYS A 78 -18.21 1.77 1.46
CA LYS A 78 -18.40 0.55 2.27
C LYS A 78 -19.85 0.27 2.69
N ARG A 79 -20.72 1.28 2.63
CA ARG A 79 -22.10 1.21 3.07
C ARG A 79 -23.09 1.09 1.91
N PHE A 80 -22.81 1.73 0.79
CA PHE A 80 -23.81 1.95 -0.26
C PHE A 80 -23.35 1.50 -1.65
N ILE A 81 -22.06 1.27 -1.87
CA ILE A 81 -21.54 0.96 -3.21
C ILE A 81 -21.27 -0.54 -3.33
N ARG A 82 -21.87 -1.15 -4.35
CA ARG A 82 -21.58 -2.50 -4.83
C ARG A 82 -20.87 -2.41 -6.18
N PHE A 83 -19.62 -2.86 -6.19
CA PHE A 83 -18.83 -2.88 -7.43
C PHE A 83 -19.42 -3.90 -8.42
N LYS A 84 -19.19 -3.62 -9.70
CA LYS A 84 -19.64 -4.45 -10.82
C LYS A 84 -19.23 -5.93 -10.59
N ASP A 85 -20.14 -6.84 -10.95
CA ASP A 85 -19.96 -8.29 -10.88
C ASP A 85 -19.78 -8.84 -9.44
N ILE A 86 -20.17 -8.08 -8.42
CA ILE A 86 -20.13 -8.48 -7.01
C ILE A 86 -21.54 -8.52 -6.40
N GLY A 87 -21.95 -9.69 -5.92
CA GLY A 87 -23.31 -9.93 -5.43
C GLY A 87 -23.59 -9.50 -3.97
N SER A 88 -22.55 -9.22 -3.17
CA SER A 88 -22.70 -8.90 -1.74
C SER A 88 -21.94 -7.62 -1.36
N GLN A 89 -22.44 -6.90 -0.35
CA GLN A 89 -21.74 -5.72 0.18
C GLN A 89 -20.40 -6.10 0.84
N GLU A 90 -20.33 -7.27 1.46
CA GLU A 90 -19.13 -7.76 2.15
C GLU A 90 -18.01 -8.07 1.15
N ASP A 91 -18.32 -8.73 0.04
CA ASP A 91 -17.37 -8.98 -1.03
C ASP A 91 -17.01 -7.68 -1.76
N SER A 92 -17.96 -6.74 -1.90
CA SER A 92 -17.71 -5.42 -2.46
C SER A 92 -16.68 -4.66 -1.63
N ASN A 93 -16.79 -4.73 -0.30
CA ASN A 93 -15.84 -4.12 0.62
C ASN A 93 -14.47 -4.80 0.55
N ARG A 94 -14.40 -6.12 0.40
CA ARG A 94 -13.13 -6.85 0.21
C ARG A 94 -12.47 -6.48 -1.11
N TYR A 95 -13.25 -6.40 -2.19
CA TYR A 95 -12.78 -5.96 -3.50
C TYR A 95 -12.26 -4.53 -3.44
N PHE A 96 -13.00 -3.61 -2.81
CA PHE A 96 -12.57 -2.23 -2.61
C PHE A 96 -11.21 -2.14 -1.93
N GLU A 97 -11.01 -2.83 -0.81
CA GLU A 97 -9.73 -2.82 -0.10
C GLU A 97 -8.59 -3.47 -0.90
N LYS A 98 -8.89 -4.49 -1.71
CA LYS A 98 -7.92 -5.07 -2.64
C LYS A 98 -7.55 -4.06 -3.74
N LYS A 99 -8.53 -3.46 -4.39
CA LYS A 99 -8.34 -2.53 -5.52
C LYS A 99 -7.68 -1.23 -5.08
N LYS A 100 -8.08 -0.69 -3.92
CA LYS A 100 -7.41 0.45 -3.26
C LYS A 100 -5.91 0.19 -3.11
N ARG A 101 -5.55 -0.98 -2.56
CA ARG A 101 -4.14 -1.36 -2.38
C ARG A 101 -3.41 -1.47 -3.72
N GLU A 102 -4.03 -2.10 -4.72
CA GLU A 102 -3.45 -2.22 -6.07
C GLU A 102 -3.16 -0.84 -6.68
N ILE A 103 -4.09 0.10 -6.61
CA ILE A 103 -3.90 1.46 -7.13
C ILE A 103 -2.77 2.18 -6.37
N ASN A 104 -2.74 2.08 -5.05
CA ASN A 104 -1.68 2.69 -4.23
C ASN A 104 -0.31 2.07 -4.51
N ASP A 105 -0.25 0.76 -4.73
CA ASP A 105 0.97 0.04 -5.12
C ASP A 105 1.46 0.54 -6.49
N ILE A 106 0.56 0.72 -7.46
CA ILE A 106 0.89 1.29 -8.79
C ILE A 106 1.43 2.72 -8.65
N LYS A 107 0.80 3.57 -7.85
CA LYS A 107 1.30 4.94 -7.58
C LYS A 107 2.68 4.90 -6.90
N SER A 108 2.87 4.00 -5.92
CA SER A 108 4.15 3.84 -5.23
C SER A 108 5.25 3.33 -6.15
N THR A 109 4.95 2.48 -7.15
CA THR A 109 5.94 2.08 -8.16
C THR A 109 6.44 3.27 -8.96
N ARG A 110 5.60 4.27 -9.26
CA ARG A 110 6.03 5.47 -10.00
C ARG A 110 7.10 6.25 -9.24
N GLU A 111 6.86 6.51 -7.96
CA GLU A 111 7.81 7.21 -7.09
C GLU A 111 9.13 6.43 -6.95
N LEU A 112 9.04 5.12 -6.73
CA LEU A 112 10.21 4.28 -6.51
C LEU A 112 10.99 3.97 -7.79
N LEU A 113 10.35 4.00 -8.96
CA LEU A 113 11.00 3.69 -10.23
C LEU A 113 12.18 4.63 -10.47
N LEU A 114 12.00 5.93 -10.21
CA LEU A 114 13.07 6.92 -10.35
C LEU A 114 14.25 6.62 -9.42
N GLU A 115 13.97 6.25 -8.17
CA GLU A 115 14.98 5.91 -7.16
C GLU A 115 15.78 4.66 -7.53
N VAL A 116 15.14 3.64 -8.10
CA VAL A 116 15.81 2.36 -8.43
C VAL A 116 16.54 2.40 -9.78
N LEU A 117 16.18 3.31 -10.67
CA LEU A 117 16.86 3.53 -11.95
C LEU A 117 18.18 4.31 -11.82
N MET A 118 18.49 4.87 -10.65
CA MET A 118 19.79 5.46 -10.37
C MET A 118 20.93 4.43 -10.54
N ASP A 119 22.16 4.92 -10.75
CA ASP A 119 23.34 4.05 -10.96
C ASP A 119 23.65 3.20 -9.71
N LYS A 120 23.52 3.78 -8.52
CA LYS A 120 23.71 3.08 -7.22
C LYS A 120 22.56 3.35 -6.25
N PRO A 121 21.37 2.75 -6.48
CA PRO A 121 20.19 3.02 -5.67
C PRO A 121 20.38 2.54 -4.24
N GLN A 122 19.61 3.10 -3.30
CA GLN A 122 19.63 2.60 -1.93
C GLN A 122 18.99 1.22 -1.86
N SER A 123 19.63 0.29 -1.14
CA SER A 123 19.11 -1.09 -0.99
C SER A 123 17.65 -1.15 -0.51
N LYS A 124 17.24 -0.21 0.36
CA LYS A 124 15.86 -0.11 0.86
C LYS A 124 14.83 0.14 -0.26
N TYR A 125 15.18 0.94 -1.27
CA TYR A 125 14.27 1.25 -2.39
C TYR A 125 14.18 0.09 -3.35
N VAL A 126 15.29 -0.61 -3.61
CA VAL A 126 15.32 -1.84 -4.41
C VAL A 126 14.41 -2.90 -3.80
N LEU A 127 14.52 -3.15 -2.49
CA LEU A 127 13.69 -4.12 -1.78
C LEU A 127 12.20 -3.71 -1.78
N LYS A 128 11.90 -2.44 -1.51
CA LYS A 128 10.53 -1.92 -1.51
C LYS A 128 9.89 -2.02 -2.90
N PHE A 129 10.60 -1.58 -3.94
CA PHE A 129 10.14 -1.67 -5.32
C PHE A 129 9.82 -3.12 -5.71
N ARG A 130 10.73 -4.05 -5.42
CA ARG A 130 10.52 -5.47 -5.70
C ARG A 130 9.31 -6.04 -4.96
N SER A 131 9.12 -5.66 -3.68
CA SER A 131 7.94 -6.08 -2.92
C SER A 131 6.64 -5.56 -3.53
N ILE A 132 6.61 -4.31 -4.00
CA ILE A 132 5.40 -3.73 -4.61
C ILE A 132 5.10 -4.38 -5.95
N CYS A 133 6.12 -4.59 -6.81
CA CYS A 133 5.93 -5.32 -8.05
C CYS A 133 5.38 -6.74 -7.80
N ALA A 134 5.83 -7.41 -6.73
CA ALA A 134 5.32 -8.73 -6.34
C ALA A 134 3.84 -8.66 -5.91
N ASN A 135 3.46 -7.63 -5.14
CA ASN A 135 2.07 -7.40 -4.75
C ASN A 135 1.14 -7.16 -5.95
N ILE A 136 1.57 -6.32 -6.91
CA ILE A 136 0.82 -6.06 -8.15
C ILE A 136 0.58 -7.35 -8.94
N LEU A 137 1.58 -8.23 -8.99
CA LEU A 137 1.49 -9.53 -9.65
C LEU A 137 0.83 -10.62 -8.79
N GLN A 138 0.56 -10.35 -7.51
CA GLN A 138 0.01 -11.30 -6.53
C GLN A 138 0.88 -12.56 -6.35
N ILE A 139 2.20 -12.34 -6.30
CA ILE A 139 3.24 -13.37 -6.12
C ILE A 139 4.11 -13.06 -4.91
N LYS A 140 4.97 -14.00 -4.51
CA LYS A 140 6.05 -13.72 -3.56
C LYS A 140 7.26 -13.10 -4.29
N PRO A 141 8.04 -12.21 -3.62
CA PRO A 141 9.25 -11.65 -4.22
C PRO A 141 10.28 -12.68 -4.69
N ASP A 142 10.32 -13.89 -4.14
CA ASP A 142 11.26 -14.93 -4.57
C ASP A 142 10.83 -15.64 -5.87
N GLU A 143 9.55 -15.52 -6.25
CA GLU A 143 8.96 -16.20 -7.41
C GLU A 143 9.25 -15.46 -8.73
N PHE A 144 9.84 -14.26 -8.68
CA PHE A 144 10.21 -13.51 -9.89
C PHE A 144 11.05 -14.32 -10.88
N LYS A 145 11.94 -15.21 -10.40
CA LYS A 145 12.83 -16.00 -11.27
C LYS A 145 12.08 -16.81 -12.33
N GLY A 146 10.86 -17.25 -12.05
CA GLY A 146 10.04 -18.03 -12.99
C GLY A 146 9.22 -17.20 -13.98
N LEU A 147 9.28 -15.86 -13.92
CA LEU A 147 8.38 -14.98 -14.65
C LEU A 147 8.98 -14.37 -15.91
N TYR A 148 10.24 -14.66 -16.22
CA TYR A 148 10.90 -14.12 -17.39
C TYR A 148 10.15 -14.53 -18.67
N LEU A 149 9.74 -13.55 -19.48
CA LEU A 149 8.93 -13.73 -20.70
C LEU A 149 7.50 -14.28 -20.48
N SER A 150 7.00 -14.27 -19.25
CA SER A 150 5.60 -14.62 -18.97
C SER A 150 4.64 -13.45 -19.28
N GLU A 151 3.35 -13.73 -19.42
CA GLU A 151 2.31 -12.69 -19.49
C GLU A 151 2.35 -11.72 -18.30
N GLN A 152 2.72 -12.21 -17.11
CA GLN A 152 2.86 -11.39 -15.91
C GLN A 152 3.99 -10.36 -16.05
N TRP A 153 5.09 -10.71 -16.70
CA TRP A 153 6.16 -9.76 -17.01
C TRP A 153 5.66 -8.64 -17.93
N PHE A 154 4.96 -8.98 -19.02
CA PHE A 154 4.42 -7.99 -19.95
C PHE A 154 3.34 -7.11 -19.29
N LYS A 155 2.53 -7.67 -18.40
CA LYS A 155 1.58 -6.92 -17.58
C LYS A 155 2.30 -5.89 -16.69
N LEU A 156 3.34 -6.32 -15.98
CA LEU A 156 4.14 -5.41 -15.15
C LEU A 156 4.81 -4.32 -15.99
N LEU A 157 5.42 -4.70 -17.12
CA LEU A 157 6.07 -3.75 -18.02
C LEU A 157 5.08 -2.73 -18.58
N SER A 158 3.86 -3.15 -18.95
CA SER A 158 2.80 -2.25 -19.38
C SER A 158 2.42 -1.24 -18.28
N ILE A 159 2.30 -1.69 -17.02
CA ILE A 159 2.01 -0.80 -15.88
C ILE A 159 3.13 0.22 -15.67
N LEU A 160 4.39 -0.21 -15.76
CA LEU A 160 5.54 0.69 -15.63
C LEU A 160 5.59 1.70 -16.79
N ASN A 161 5.39 1.23 -18.03
CA ASN A 161 5.46 2.05 -19.25
C ASN A 161 4.31 3.04 -19.39
N LYS A 162 3.14 2.78 -18.79
CA LYS A 162 2.04 3.77 -18.74
C LYS A 162 2.46 5.08 -18.07
N ASN A 163 3.40 5.01 -17.13
CA ASN A 163 3.83 6.15 -16.33
C ASN A 163 5.17 6.72 -16.80
N PHE A 164 6.04 5.88 -17.35
CA PHE A 164 7.37 6.25 -17.79
C PHE A 164 7.81 5.33 -18.92
N LEU A 165 7.97 5.87 -20.15
CA LEU A 165 8.44 5.06 -21.27
C LEU A 165 9.89 4.65 -21.02
N LEU A 166 10.10 3.40 -20.60
CA LEU A 166 11.43 2.89 -20.28
C LEU A 166 12.25 2.71 -21.56
N THR A 167 13.47 3.23 -21.55
CA THR A 167 14.48 2.86 -22.55
C THR A 167 14.93 1.42 -22.33
N GLU A 168 15.51 0.78 -23.36
CA GLU A 168 16.03 -0.60 -23.24
C GLU A 168 17.00 -0.78 -22.06
N LYS A 169 17.85 0.22 -21.79
CA LYS A 169 18.77 0.22 -20.64
C LYS A 169 18.03 0.21 -19.31
N GLN A 170 16.97 1.00 -19.19
CA GLN A 170 16.16 1.07 -17.97
C GLN A 170 15.31 -0.19 -17.80
N GLU A 171 14.77 -0.75 -18.87
CA GLU A 171 14.09 -2.05 -18.81
C GLU A 171 15.05 -3.15 -18.34
N HIS A 172 16.27 -3.20 -18.90
CA HIS A 172 17.30 -4.13 -18.46
C HIS A 172 17.65 -3.95 -16.98
N ARG A 173 17.74 -2.71 -16.51
CA ARG A 173 17.94 -2.38 -15.09
C ARG A 173 16.81 -2.90 -14.21
N VAL A 174 15.55 -2.68 -14.62
CA VAL A 174 14.37 -3.21 -13.92
C VAL A 174 14.39 -4.73 -13.88
N LYS A 175 14.77 -5.39 -14.99
CA LYS A 175 14.97 -6.84 -15.03
C LYS A 175 16.03 -7.27 -14.01
N LEU A 176 17.20 -6.64 -13.99
CA LEU A 176 18.24 -6.96 -13.01
C LEU A 176 17.71 -6.84 -11.58
N ILE A 177 17.00 -5.76 -11.23
CA ILE A 177 16.42 -5.55 -9.90
C ILE A 177 15.44 -6.67 -9.51
N LEU A 178 14.55 -7.05 -10.41
CA LEU A 178 13.47 -8.00 -10.12
C LEU A 178 13.96 -9.46 -10.15
N PHE A 179 14.78 -9.83 -11.13
CA PHE A 179 15.21 -11.22 -11.32
C PHE A 179 16.53 -11.51 -10.58
N ASN A 180 17.49 -10.57 -10.57
CA ASN A 180 18.86 -10.75 -10.08
C ASN A 180 19.31 -9.60 -9.15
N PRO A 181 18.67 -9.42 -7.98
CA PRO A 181 18.83 -8.23 -7.14
C PRO A 181 20.22 -8.13 -6.51
N ARG A 182 20.95 -9.24 -6.43
CA ARG A 182 22.30 -9.33 -5.87
C ARG A 182 23.35 -8.70 -6.79
N ASP A 183 23.04 -8.62 -8.08
CA ASP A 183 23.93 -8.08 -9.11
C ASP A 183 23.76 -6.56 -9.27
N VAL A 184 22.80 -5.97 -8.54
CA VAL A 184 22.58 -4.54 -8.52
C VAL A 184 23.54 -3.90 -7.52
N GLU A 185 24.42 -3.04 -8.00
CA GLU A 185 25.24 -2.20 -7.13
C GLU A 185 24.35 -1.26 -6.32
N VAL A 186 24.36 -1.39 -4.99
CA VAL A 186 23.52 -0.60 -4.08
C VAL A 186 24.35 0.21 -3.10
N THR A 187 23.87 1.40 -2.77
CA THR A 187 24.37 2.15 -1.60
C THR A 187 23.68 1.63 -0.34
N LYS A 188 24.46 1.34 0.71
CA LYS A 188 23.91 1.14 2.06
C LYS A 188 23.48 2.51 2.56
N GLY A 189 22.19 2.67 2.87
CA GLY A 189 21.71 3.91 3.49
C GLY A 189 22.50 4.18 4.77
N LYS A 190 23.08 5.37 4.91
CA LYS A 190 23.61 5.81 6.20
C LYS A 190 22.42 5.84 7.15
N VAL A 191 22.40 4.96 8.15
CA VAL A 191 21.51 5.11 9.28
C VAL A 191 21.91 6.44 9.93
N ARG A 192 21.17 7.51 9.67
CA ARG A 192 21.21 8.66 10.55
C ARG A 192 20.70 8.15 11.88
N ILE A 193 21.64 7.81 12.76
CA ILE A 193 21.35 7.76 14.19
C ILE A 193 21.14 9.22 14.54
N ASP A 194 19.93 9.73 14.31
CA ASP A 194 19.46 10.87 15.07
C ASP A 194 19.48 10.36 16.51
N LYS A 195 20.55 10.70 17.22
CA LYS A 195 20.64 10.45 18.66
C LYS A 195 19.38 11.07 19.23
N PRO A 196 18.45 10.31 19.81
CA PRO A 196 17.34 10.93 20.50
C PRO A 196 17.97 11.82 21.58
N ILE A 197 17.65 13.11 21.56
CA ILE A 197 17.85 13.98 22.72
C ILE A 197 16.89 13.43 23.79
N TYR A 198 17.38 12.44 24.53
CA TYR A 198 16.61 11.70 25.50
C TYR A 198 16.78 12.38 26.85
N ASN A 199 15.89 13.32 27.18
CA ASN A 199 15.75 13.90 28.52
C ASN A 199 14.95 12.97 29.46
N GLY A 200 15.27 11.68 29.46
CA GLY A 200 14.62 10.68 30.30
C GLY A 200 15.66 9.83 31.03
N LYS A 201 15.47 9.60 32.33
CA LYS A 201 16.35 8.72 33.12
C LYS A 201 16.40 7.33 32.48
N ILE A 202 17.60 6.95 32.04
CA ILE A 202 17.93 5.60 31.56
C ILE A 202 17.58 4.61 32.67
N ARG A 203 16.48 3.86 32.51
CA ARG A 203 16.28 2.63 33.29
C ARG A 203 17.19 1.59 32.67
N HIS A 204 18.34 1.34 33.30
CA HIS A 204 19.18 0.20 32.96
C HIS A 204 18.32 -1.06 33.01
N ARG A 205 18.11 -1.70 31.85
CA ARG A 205 17.56 -3.05 31.78
C ARG A 205 18.60 -3.96 32.44
N VAL A 206 18.30 -4.43 33.65
CA VAL A 206 19.13 -5.39 34.37
C VAL A 206 19.21 -6.66 33.50
N SER A 207 20.35 -6.87 32.85
CA SER A 207 20.63 -8.05 32.03
C SER A 207 21.35 -9.16 32.80
N ASN A 208 21.25 -9.15 34.12
CA ASN A 208 21.74 -10.23 34.97
C ASN A 208 20.64 -11.28 35.14
N THR A 209 20.44 -12.11 34.11
CA THR A 209 19.93 -13.46 34.35
C THR A 209 20.97 -14.20 35.20
N LEU A 210 20.51 -14.88 36.26
CA LEU A 210 21.31 -15.68 37.21
C LEU A 210 22.30 -16.66 36.55
N SER A 211 22.09 -16.98 35.27
CA SER A 211 22.94 -17.81 34.42
C SER A 211 24.32 -17.20 34.11
N LYS A 212 24.55 -15.91 34.38
CA LYS A 212 25.82 -15.20 34.09
C LYS A 212 26.59 -14.72 35.30
N SER A 213 26.12 -14.96 36.54
CA SER A 213 26.96 -14.70 37.72
C SER A 213 28.07 -15.75 37.78
N GLY A 214 29.31 -15.30 38.04
CA GLY A 214 30.51 -16.17 38.07
C GLY A 214 30.41 -17.34 39.06
N VAL A 215 29.43 -17.30 39.97
CA VAL A 215 29.11 -18.32 40.97
C VAL A 215 28.70 -19.67 40.35
N TYR A 216 28.03 -19.68 39.18
CA TYR A 216 27.59 -20.92 38.52
C TYR A 216 28.58 -21.51 37.53
N LYS A 217 29.67 -20.79 37.19
CA LYS A 217 30.70 -21.32 36.28
C LYS A 217 31.70 -22.25 36.97
N ASN A 218 31.83 -22.19 38.30
CA ASN A 218 32.74 -23.04 39.08
C ASN A 218 32.18 -23.37 40.47
N PRO A 219 31.29 -24.38 40.60
CA PRO A 219 30.80 -24.83 41.90
C PRO A 219 31.90 -25.43 42.81
N SER A 220 33.08 -25.76 42.25
CA SER A 220 34.24 -26.26 42.99
C SER A 220 34.96 -25.21 43.85
N GLN A 221 34.68 -23.91 43.68
CA GLN A 221 35.29 -22.85 44.51
C GLN A 221 34.54 -22.56 45.82
N ILE A 222 33.36 -23.16 46.03
CA ILE A 222 32.53 -22.88 47.22
C ILE A 222 32.81 -23.87 48.36
N PHE A 223 33.43 -25.02 48.07
CA PHE A 223 33.85 -26.01 49.07
C PHE A 223 35.37 -26.17 49.06
N GLY A 224 36.08 -25.08 49.34
CA GLY A 224 37.54 -25.05 49.51
C GLY A 224 37.91 -24.49 50.87
N GLY A 225 37.36 -25.09 51.93
CA GLY A 225 37.70 -24.78 53.32
C GLY A 225 37.74 -26.06 54.13
N SER A 226 38.85 -26.78 54.07
CA SER A 226 39.29 -27.77 55.08
C SER A 226 40.68 -28.29 54.73
N GLN A 227 41.72 -27.60 55.21
CA GLN A 227 42.71 -28.12 56.15
C GLN A 227 43.63 -26.98 56.59
#